data_AF-B4G5N9-F1
#
_entry.id   AF-B4G5N9-F1
#
_cell.length_a   1.000
_cell.length_b   1.000
_cell.length_c   1.000
_cell.angle_alpha   90.00
_cell.angle_beta   90.00
_cell.angle_gamma   90.00
#
_symmetry.space_group_name_H-M   'P 1'
#
loop_
_entity.id
_entity.type
_entity.pdbx_description
1 polymer ?
#
loop_
_entity_poly.entity_id
_entity_poly.type
_entity_poly.pdbx_seq_one_letter_code
_entity_poly.pdbx_strand_id
1 'polypeptide(L)'
;MCDAENPAKPWRLANNLYGNGTPALSLLHLEIERFYNFIQSTATEFYLRAEAVRCIEDMLVSIWPGASVEVFGSFRTGLNLPLSDIDLVVENRRSYWYNPPLYELESELVARGVADPQTVNVVDTAAVPVVKFTERVSQIKFDISFNVGSGVKAAELIKDLIHEFPDLPKLVMVLKQFLAMHGLNDVYRSGGISSYGITLMCIGFLQHQSQNNLKYNNNNRLGILLLKFLEYYGRKFDFNKYAISVTGKGGCETKEQLRSTMGNYNWQSFLSIQDPITPSNDIGRSSYAALGVMKMFEAAFQKLSRLVDLDPTRITGPILDSIVEVPQQVINYRDWVHYNFRHLVSSGSSSGPPPSPPSPGKILKRRRSSQYNDSKPCTTSTSEGESTDGNANAPNMLEC
;
A
#
# COMPACT_ATOMS: atom_id res chain seq x y z
N MET A 1 35.97 6.30 -8.47
CA MET A 1 35.16 7.44 -7.99
C MET A 1 33.73 7.11 -8.38
N CYS A 2 32.95 6.60 -7.43
CA CYS A 2 31.55 6.27 -7.65
C CYS A 2 30.78 7.58 -7.50
N ASP A 3 30.11 8.02 -8.57
CA ASP A 3 29.16 9.12 -8.48
C ASP A 3 28.16 8.80 -7.38
N ALA A 4 28.13 9.61 -6.33
CA ALA A 4 27.13 9.51 -5.28
C ALA A 4 25.78 9.83 -5.93
N GLU A 5 25.04 8.79 -6.30
CA GLU A 5 23.67 8.89 -6.80
C GLU A 5 22.87 9.74 -5.80
N ASN A 6 22.28 10.82 -6.29
CA ASN A 6 21.43 11.68 -5.47
C ASN A 6 20.24 10.82 -4.97
N PRO A 7 20.13 10.54 -3.66
CA PRO A 7 19.16 9.60 -3.13
C PRO A 7 17.71 10.02 -3.38
N ALA A 8 17.46 11.30 -3.67
CA ALA A 8 16.11 11.84 -3.92
C ALA A 8 15.46 11.39 -5.24
N LYS A 9 16.23 10.89 -6.23
CA LYS A 9 15.71 10.55 -7.57
C LYS A 9 16.21 9.17 -8.04
N PRO A 10 15.78 8.08 -7.40
CA PRO A 10 16.30 6.73 -7.66
C PRO A 10 16.02 6.20 -9.08
N TRP A 11 15.09 6.79 -9.82
CA TRP A 11 14.80 6.43 -11.21
C TRP A 11 15.69 7.16 -12.23
N ARG A 12 16.52 8.11 -11.80
CA ARG A 12 17.42 8.86 -12.70
C ARG A 12 18.29 7.89 -13.50
N LEU A 13 18.35 8.10 -14.81
CA LEU A 13 19.21 7.34 -15.70
C LEU A 13 20.64 7.90 -15.71
N ALA A 14 21.57 7.16 -16.31
CA ALA A 14 22.94 7.66 -16.52
C ALA A 14 22.90 8.98 -17.31
N ASN A 15 23.71 9.97 -16.90
CA ASN A 15 23.63 11.33 -17.45
C ASN A 15 23.86 11.39 -18.97
N ASN A 16 24.60 10.43 -19.54
CA ASN A 16 24.86 10.32 -20.98
C ASN A 16 23.66 9.84 -21.82
N LEU A 17 22.58 9.38 -21.21
CA LEU A 17 21.35 8.99 -21.91
C LEU A 17 20.46 10.20 -22.22
N TYR A 18 20.53 11.24 -21.38
CA TYR A 18 19.83 12.49 -21.57
C TYR A 18 20.58 13.37 -22.59
N GLY A 19 19.84 14.08 -23.44
CA GLY A 19 20.39 15.00 -24.43
C GLY A 19 21.15 14.35 -25.60
N ASN A 20 21.19 13.03 -25.66
CA ASN A 20 21.96 12.27 -26.66
C ASN A 20 21.08 11.68 -27.77
N GLY A 21 19.98 12.35 -28.13
CA GLY A 21 19.09 11.89 -29.21
C GLY A 21 18.09 10.79 -28.84
N THR A 22 18.13 10.25 -27.61
CA THR A 22 17.17 9.23 -27.16
C THR A 22 15.77 9.82 -27.01
N PRO A 23 14.74 9.26 -27.68
CA PRO A 23 13.38 9.79 -27.57
C PRO A 23 12.83 9.79 -26.14
N ALA A 24 12.09 10.84 -25.79
CA ALA A 24 11.50 11.04 -24.47
C ALA A 24 10.69 9.84 -23.95
N LEU A 25 9.87 9.22 -24.81
CA LEU A 25 9.05 8.05 -24.42
C LEU A 25 9.91 6.82 -24.09
N SER A 26 11.10 6.69 -24.67
CA SER A 26 12.05 5.62 -24.33
C SER A 26 12.76 5.90 -23.02
N LEU A 27 13.14 7.16 -22.76
CA LEU A 27 13.68 7.57 -21.46
C LEU A 27 12.65 7.35 -20.34
N LEU A 28 11.40 7.81 -20.56
CA LEU A 28 10.31 7.63 -19.60
C LEU A 28 10.01 6.15 -19.34
N HIS A 29 10.08 5.29 -20.36
CA HIS A 29 9.94 3.85 -20.17
C HIS A 29 10.98 3.30 -19.20
N LEU A 30 12.27 3.59 -19.43
CA LEU A 30 13.37 3.13 -18.57
C LEU A 30 13.27 3.70 -17.15
N GLU A 31 12.85 4.95 -17.00
CA GLU A 31 12.62 5.57 -15.70
C GLU A 31 11.49 4.89 -14.92
N ILE A 32 10.39 4.53 -15.58
CA ILE A 32 9.30 3.78 -14.96
C ILE A 32 9.80 2.40 -14.49
N GLU A 33 10.61 1.71 -15.29
CA GLU A 33 11.21 0.43 -14.88
C GLU A 33 12.12 0.59 -13.65
N ARG A 34 13.00 1.60 -13.65
CA ARG A 34 13.87 1.88 -12.48
C ARG A 34 13.06 2.28 -11.25
N PHE A 35 12.05 3.13 -11.42
CA PHE A 35 11.15 3.52 -10.34
C PHE A 35 10.46 2.30 -9.75
N TYR A 36 9.87 1.45 -10.59
CA TYR A 36 9.21 0.21 -10.14
C TYR A 36 10.18 -0.69 -9.38
N ASN A 37 11.39 -0.88 -9.91
CA ASN A 37 12.41 -1.70 -9.27
C ASN A 37 12.87 -1.16 -7.92
N PHE A 38 12.91 0.17 -7.78
CA PHE A 38 13.25 0.84 -6.53
C PHE A 38 12.12 0.79 -5.50
N ILE A 39 10.88 0.99 -5.92
CA ILE A 39 9.73 1.20 -5.01
C ILE A 39 9.09 -0.11 -4.54
N GLN A 40 9.26 -1.21 -5.30
CA GLN A 40 8.76 -2.52 -4.88
C GLN A 40 9.43 -2.98 -3.57
N SER A 41 8.75 -3.89 -2.87
CA SER A 41 9.26 -4.46 -1.62
C SER A 41 10.57 -5.21 -1.85
N THR A 42 11.59 -4.85 -1.08
CA THR A 42 12.82 -5.64 -0.99
C THR A 42 12.57 -6.94 -0.23
N ALA A 43 13.49 -7.91 -0.33
CA ALA A 43 13.43 -9.14 0.46
C ALA A 43 13.37 -8.85 1.97
N THR A 44 14.19 -7.93 2.48
CA THR A 44 14.21 -7.56 3.89
C THR A 44 12.86 -6.98 4.34
N GLU A 45 12.29 -6.06 3.57
CA GLU A 45 10.97 -5.50 3.88
C GLU A 45 9.87 -6.56 3.80
N PHE A 46 9.93 -7.46 2.83
CA PHE A 46 8.97 -8.56 2.72
C PHE A 46 8.99 -9.45 3.97
N TYR A 47 10.17 -9.89 4.41
CA TYR A 47 10.29 -10.74 5.60
C TYR A 47 9.92 -9.99 6.88
N LEU A 48 10.25 -8.69 6.99
CA LEU A 48 9.81 -7.86 8.12
C LEU A 48 8.29 -7.78 8.19
N ARG A 49 7.61 -7.52 7.05
CA ARG A 49 6.15 -7.51 6.97
C ARG A 49 5.55 -8.87 7.32
N ALA A 50 6.13 -9.96 6.82
CA ALA A 50 5.66 -11.32 7.12
C ALA A 50 5.79 -11.65 8.62
N GLU A 51 6.90 -11.26 9.25
CA GLU A 51 7.11 -11.48 10.69
C GLU A 51 6.16 -10.61 11.54
N ALA A 52 5.92 -9.36 11.13
CA ALA A 52 4.95 -8.49 11.79
C ALA A 52 3.53 -9.09 11.71
N VAL A 53 3.11 -9.57 10.53
CA VAL A 53 1.83 -10.28 10.37
C VAL A 53 1.74 -11.49 11.29
N ARG A 54 2.80 -12.30 11.36
CA ARG A 54 2.86 -13.50 12.23
C ARG A 54 2.69 -13.13 13.71
N CYS A 55 3.33 -12.06 14.17
CA CYS A 55 3.22 -11.60 15.56
C CYS A 55 1.79 -11.12 15.88
N ILE A 56 1.16 -10.39 14.96
CA ILE A 56 -0.23 -9.96 15.10
C ILE A 56 -1.19 -11.17 15.09
N GLU A 57 -0.97 -12.13 14.19
CA GLU A 57 -1.78 -13.36 14.13
C GLU A 57 -1.69 -14.16 15.44
N ASP A 58 -0.48 -14.41 15.96
CA ASP A 58 -0.29 -15.12 17.23
C ASP A 58 -1.03 -14.43 18.38
N MET A 59 -0.97 -13.08 18.42
CA MET A 59 -1.68 -12.28 19.41
C MET A 59 -3.20 -12.43 19.28
N LEU A 60 -3.74 -12.28 18.06
CA LEU A 60 -5.18 -12.41 17.81
C LEU A 60 -5.71 -13.81 18.15
N VAL A 61 -4.97 -14.86 17.82
CA VAL A 61 -5.34 -16.25 18.15
C VAL A 61 -5.27 -16.51 19.66
N SER A 62 -4.40 -15.80 20.39
CA SER A 62 -4.35 -15.91 21.85
C SER A 62 -5.55 -15.25 22.54
N ILE A 63 -6.10 -14.16 21.98
CA ILE A 63 -7.31 -13.49 22.49
C ILE A 63 -8.55 -14.30 22.09
N TRP A 64 -8.62 -14.67 20.80
CA TRP A 64 -9.74 -15.40 20.22
C TRP A 64 -9.26 -16.69 19.55
N PRO A 65 -9.26 -17.85 20.26
CA PRO A 65 -8.77 -19.12 19.71
C PRO A 65 -9.52 -19.67 18.49
N GLY A 66 -10.68 -19.09 18.15
CA GLY A 66 -11.43 -19.39 16.92
C GLY A 66 -11.06 -18.50 15.73
N ALA A 67 -10.19 -17.50 15.91
CA ALA A 67 -9.83 -16.55 14.88
C ALA A 67 -9.03 -17.21 13.75
N SER A 68 -9.33 -16.78 12.54
CA SER A 68 -8.59 -17.04 11.31
C SER A 68 -8.19 -15.66 10.78
N VAL A 69 -6.89 -15.45 10.59
CA VAL A 69 -6.35 -14.17 10.14
C VAL A 69 -5.87 -14.35 8.71
N GLU A 70 -6.32 -13.48 7.82
CA GLU A 70 -5.85 -13.47 6.43
C GLU A 70 -5.38 -12.08 6.02
N VAL A 71 -4.20 -12.05 5.37
CA VAL A 71 -3.72 -10.86 4.67
C VAL A 71 -4.54 -10.68 3.40
N PHE A 72 -4.93 -9.44 3.11
CA PHE A 72 -5.50 -9.07 1.83
C PHE A 72 -4.86 -7.79 1.29
N GLY A 73 -5.47 -7.22 0.24
CA GLY A 73 -5.08 -5.90 -0.25
C GLY A 73 -3.71 -5.88 -0.92
N SER A 74 -3.02 -4.74 -0.79
CA SER A 74 -1.83 -4.44 -1.60
C SER A 74 -0.62 -5.31 -1.27
N PHE A 75 -0.50 -5.77 -0.02
CA PHE A 75 0.59 -6.67 0.36
C PHE A 75 0.39 -8.07 -0.23
N ARG A 76 -0.86 -8.57 -0.29
CA ARG A 76 -1.16 -9.86 -0.92
C ARG A 76 -0.95 -9.85 -2.44
N THR A 77 -1.19 -8.73 -3.11
CA THR A 77 -0.97 -8.60 -4.57
C THR A 77 0.48 -8.25 -4.95
N GLY A 78 1.30 -7.80 -4.00
CA GLY A 78 2.65 -7.28 -4.26
C GLY A 78 2.66 -5.85 -4.80
N LEU A 79 1.52 -5.15 -4.78
CA LEU A 79 1.36 -3.77 -5.28
C LEU A 79 1.41 -2.74 -4.12
N ASN A 80 2.11 -3.03 -3.03
CA ASN A 80 2.22 -2.16 -1.87
C ASN A 80 3.40 -1.18 -2.01
N LEU A 81 3.21 0.08 -1.62
CA LEU A 81 4.31 1.03 -1.48
C LEU A 81 5.11 0.73 -0.20
N PRO A 82 6.32 1.29 -0.02
CA PRO A 82 7.17 0.99 1.14
C PRO A 82 6.50 1.33 2.47
N LEU A 83 5.75 2.43 2.51
CA LEU A 83 5.01 2.90 3.70
C LEU A 83 3.52 2.52 3.68
N SER A 84 3.10 1.63 2.77
CA SER A 84 1.73 1.11 2.77
C SER A 84 1.44 0.31 4.04
N ASP A 85 0.19 0.42 4.46
CA ASP A 85 -0.46 -0.43 5.44
C ASP A 85 -0.54 -1.90 5.00
N ILE A 86 -0.71 -2.78 5.99
CA ILE A 86 -1.08 -4.18 5.80
C ILE A 86 -2.53 -4.36 6.24
N ASP A 87 -3.36 -4.75 5.28
CA ASP A 87 -4.76 -5.06 5.51
C ASP A 87 -4.92 -6.52 5.99
N LEU A 88 -5.54 -6.70 7.16
CA LEU A 88 -5.89 -8.01 7.70
C LEU A 88 -7.41 -8.14 7.88
N VAL A 89 -7.92 -9.32 7.51
CA VAL A 89 -9.29 -9.72 7.87
C VAL A 89 -9.23 -10.79 8.95
N VAL A 90 -10.05 -10.61 9.98
CA VAL A 90 -10.22 -11.58 11.05
C VAL A 90 -11.63 -12.18 10.96
N GLU A 91 -11.69 -13.49 10.81
CA GLU A 91 -12.92 -14.25 10.83
C GLU A 91 -12.90 -15.23 12.00
N ASN A 92 -14.05 -15.58 12.56
CA ASN A 92 -14.11 -16.60 13.61
C ASN A 92 -14.74 -17.88 13.03
N ARG A 93 -13.96 -18.97 13.04
CA ARG A 93 -14.34 -20.27 12.48
C ARG A 93 -15.49 -20.93 13.24
N ARG A 94 -15.74 -20.51 14.49
CA ARG A 94 -16.76 -21.09 15.36
C ARG A 94 -18.07 -20.32 15.34
N SER A 95 -18.03 -19.01 15.07
CA SER A 95 -19.21 -18.16 15.07
C SER A 95 -18.96 -16.86 14.32
N TYR A 96 -20.01 -16.30 13.71
CA TYR A 96 -19.97 -14.98 13.09
C TYR A 96 -19.92 -13.87 14.16
N TRP A 97 -19.09 -12.84 13.95
CA TRP A 97 -19.06 -11.68 14.85
C TRP A 97 -20.20 -10.72 14.52
N TYR A 98 -21.33 -10.84 15.21
CA TYR A 98 -22.45 -9.88 15.08
C TYR A 98 -22.07 -8.48 15.59
N ASN A 99 -21.28 -8.44 16.67
CA ASN A 99 -20.65 -7.22 17.19
C ASN A 99 -19.13 -7.43 17.13
N PRO A 100 -18.45 -6.93 16.09
CA PRO A 100 -17.00 -7.02 15.98
C PRO A 100 -16.30 -6.40 17.19
N PRO A 101 -15.28 -7.07 17.77
CA PRO A 101 -14.64 -6.67 19.02
C PRO A 101 -13.57 -5.58 18.80
N LEU A 102 -13.95 -4.48 18.16
CA LEU A 102 -13.02 -3.42 17.73
C LEU A 102 -12.29 -2.75 18.91
N TYR A 103 -13.02 -2.39 19.96
CA TYR A 103 -12.48 -1.72 21.15
C TYR A 103 -11.74 -2.69 22.09
N GLU A 104 -12.12 -3.98 22.09
CA GLU A 104 -11.34 -5.04 22.76
C GLU A 104 -9.98 -5.21 22.07
N LEU A 105 -9.96 -5.22 20.73
CA LEU A 105 -8.71 -5.25 19.96
C LEU A 105 -7.81 -4.05 20.30
N GLU A 106 -8.36 -2.84 20.31
CA GLU A 106 -7.61 -1.63 20.71
C GLU A 106 -6.99 -1.78 22.11
N SER A 107 -7.79 -2.23 23.08
CA SER A 107 -7.34 -2.42 24.46
C SER A 107 -6.20 -3.44 24.56
N GLU A 108 -6.33 -4.57 23.85
CA GLU A 108 -5.32 -5.63 23.85
C GLU A 108 -4.03 -5.23 23.12
N LEU A 109 -4.13 -4.46 22.03
CA LEU A 109 -2.97 -3.90 21.32
C LEU A 109 -2.11 -3.02 22.23
N VAL A 110 -2.76 -2.18 23.05
CA VAL A 110 -2.09 -1.30 24.00
C VAL A 110 -1.56 -2.09 25.21
N ALA A 111 -2.40 -2.93 25.82
CA ALA A 111 -2.04 -3.68 27.02
C ALA A 111 -0.84 -4.61 26.81
N ARG A 112 -0.69 -5.17 25.60
CA ARG A 112 0.43 -6.06 25.23
C ARG A 112 1.64 -5.31 24.66
N GLY A 113 1.57 -3.98 24.55
CA GLY A 113 2.66 -3.16 24.01
C GLY A 113 2.89 -3.36 22.51
N VAL A 114 1.92 -3.91 21.77
CA VAL A 114 2.00 -4.10 20.30
C VAL A 114 1.95 -2.76 19.58
N ALA A 115 1.15 -1.83 20.09
CA ALA A 115 1.04 -0.46 19.57
C ALA A 115 1.18 0.56 20.71
N ASP A 116 1.51 1.80 20.38
CA ASP A 116 1.37 2.93 21.29
C ASP A 116 -0.08 3.44 21.25
N PRO A 117 -0.68 3.86 22.39
CA PRO A 117 -2.07 4.31 22.42
C PRO A 117 -2.42 5.38 21.37
N GLN A 118 -1.48 6.28 21.08
CA GLN A 118 -1.69 7.38 20.13
C GLN A 118 -1.70 6.94 18.66
N THR A 119 -1.23 5.72 18.36
CA THR A 119 -1.21 5.22 16.99
C THR A 119 -2.43 4.37 16.66
N VAL A 120 -3.20 3.94 17.67
CA VAL A 120 -4.42 3.16 17.50
C VAL A 120 -5.62 4.07 17.25
N ASN A 121 -6.43 3.73 16.27
CA ASN A 121 -7.64 4.46 15.92
C ASN A 121 -8.72 3.49 15.41
N VAL A 122 -9.81 3.40 16.17
CA VAL A 122 -11.01 2.65 15.77
C VAL A 122 -11.85 3.50 14.83
N VAL A 123 -12.09 3.00 13.61
CA VAL A 123 -13.00 3.61 12.63
C VAL A 123 -14.24 2.73 12.54
N ASP A 124 -15.25 3.02 13.35
CA ASP A 124 -16.50 2.25 13.44
C ASP A 124 -17.65 2.83 12.60
N THR A 125 -17.53 4.06 12.13
CA THR A 125 -18.56 4.74 11.32
C THR A 125 -18.47 4.44 9.82
N ALA A 126 -17.42 3.76 9.36
CA ALA A 126 -17.25 3.41 7.95
C ALA A 126 -18.15 2.23 7.55
N ALA A 127 -18.38 2.06 6.24
CA ALA A 127 -19.17 0.93 5.73
C ALA A 127 -18.57 -0.44 6.12
N VAL A 128 -17.25 -0.50 6.26
CA VAL A 128 -16.53 -1.62 6.88
C VAL A 128 -15.73 -1.06 8.05
N PRO A 129 -16.13 -1.38 9.31
CA PRO A 129 -15.37 -0.97 10.48
C PRO A 129 -13.96 -1.55 10.50
N VAL A 130 -12.98 -0.74 10.91
CA VAL A 130 -11.56 -1.11 10.90
C VAL A 130 -10.85 -0.55 12.12
N VAL A 131 -9.95 -1.34 12.72
CA VAL A 131 -8.99 -0.86 13.72
C VAL A 131 -7.67 -0.59 13.01
N LYS A 132 -7.26 0.68 12.98
CA LYS A 132 -6.00 1.11 12.39
C LYS A 132 -4.96 1.30 13.48
N PHE A 133 -3.74 0.79 13.31
CA PHE A 133 -2.65 1.02 14.27
C PHE A 133 -1.28 0.99 13.61
N THR A 134 -0.24 1.42 14.34
CA THR A 134 1.17 1.23 13.95
C THR A 134 1.83 0.28 14.92
N GLU A 135 2.36 -0.84 14.40
CA GLU A 135 3.05 -1.85 15.21
C GLU A 135 4.42 -1.33 15.66
N ARG A 136 4.72 -1.48 16.95
CA ARG A 136 5.82 -0.81 17.63
C ARG A 136 7.21 -1.17 17.08
N VAL A 137 7.46 -2.43 16.75
CA VAL A 137 8.80 -2.92 16.38
C VAL A 137 9.14 -2.57 14.94
N SER A 138 8.26 -2.93 14.01
CA SER A 138 8.45 -2.77 12.57
C SER A 138 8.06 -1.39 12.06
N GLN A 139 7.30 -0.61 12.85
CA GLN A 139 6.71 0.66 12.44
C GLN A 139 5.76 0.54 11.23
N ILE A 140 5.27 -0.66 10.96
CA ILE A 140 4.31 -0.94 9.90
C ILE A 140 2.90 -0.59 10.39
N LYS A 141 2.11 0.04 9.52
CA LYS A 141 0.70 0.32 9.75
C LYS A 141 -0.14 -0.91 9.43
N PHE A 142 -1.14 -1.17 10.26
CA PHE A 142 -2.08 -2.26 10.09
C PHE A 142 -3.51 -1.74 10.12
N ASP A 143 -4.33 -2.30 9.24
CA ASP A 143 -5.78 -2.08 9.16
C ASP A 143 -6.46 -3.44 9.37
N ILE A 144 -7.13 -3.63 10.51
CA ILE A 144 -7.82 -4.88 10.86
C ILE A 144 -9.32 -4.73 10.74
N SER A 145 -9.93 -5.52 9.86
CA SER A 145 -11.38 -5.61 9.67
C SER A 145 -11.89 -7.00 10.07
N PHE A 146 -13.18 -7.11 10.36
CA PHE A 146 -13.81 -8.36 10.80
C PHE A 146 -14.86 -8.82 9.79
N ASN A 147 -14.90 -10.13 9.51
CA ASN A 147 -15.90 -10.79 8.64
C ASN A 147 -15.93 -10.39 7.16
N VAL A 148 -14.88 -9.74 6.61
CA VAL A 148 -14.87 -9.24 5.22
C VAL A 148 -13.86 -10.01 4.34
N GLY A 149 -14.18 -11.27 4.02
CA GLY A 149 -13.33 -12.13 3.18
C GLY A 149 -13.27 -11.76 1.69
N SER A 150 -14.02 -10.75 1.21
CA SER A 150 -14.01 -10.36 -0.21
C SER A 150 -12.65 -9.83 -0.70
N GLY A 151 -11.87 -9.23 0.20
CA GLY A 151 -10.54 -8.70 -0.10
C GLY A 151 -9.55 -9.78 -0.56
N VAL A 152 -9.72 -11.01 -0.07
CA VAL A 152 -8.91 -12.18 -0.44
C VAL A 152 -9.14 -12.55 -1.90
N LYS A 153 -10.41 -12.69 -2.30
CA LYS A 153 -10.81 -12.98 -3.68
C LYS A 153 -10.41 -11.86 -4.63
N ALA A 154 -10.53 -10.61 -4.19
CA ALA A 154 -10.08 -9.46 -4.97
C ALA A 154 -8.57 -9.55 -5.24
N ALA A 155 -7.77 -9.90 -4.24
CA ALA A 155 -6.32 -10.03 -4.42
C ALA A 155 -5.95 -11.17 -5.39
N GLU A 156 -6.70 -12.27 -5.40
CA GLU A 156 -6.50 -13.36 -6.37
C GLU A 156 -6.82 -12.94 -7.80
N LEU A 157 -7.97 -12.29 -8.00
CA LEU A 157 -8.32 -11.71 -9.30
C LEU A 157 -7.25 -10.73 -9.80
N ILE A 158 -6.73 -9.86 -8.93
CA ILE A 158 -5.66 -8.93 -9.31
C ILE A 158 -4.38 -9.68 -9.70
N LYS A 159 -4.03 -10.80 -9.05
CA LYS A 159 -2.88 -11.62 -9.45
C LYS A 159 -3.06 -12.20 -10.86
N ASP A 160 -4.25 -12.71 -11.17
CA ASP A 160 -4.56 -13.23 -12.51
C ASP A 160 -4.45 -12.13 -13.56
N LEU A 161 -4.94 -10.92 -13.26
CA LEU A 161 -4.83 -9.77 -14.15
C LEU A 161 -3.41 -9.21 -14.28
N ILE A 162 -2.55 -9.38 -13.27
CA ILE A 162 -1.11 -9.09 -13.39
C ILE A 162 -0.45 -10.06 -14.38
N HIS A 163 -0.84 -11.34 -14.37
CA HIS A 163 -0.37 -12.31 -15.34
C HIS A 163 -0.83 -11.99 -16.77
N GLU A 164 -2.08 -11.53 -16.93
CA GLU A 164 -2.61 -11.08 -18.23
C GLU A 164 -1.95 -9.79 -18.72
N PHE A 165 -1.69 -8.84 -17.80
CA PHE A 165 -1.11 -7.53 -18.11
C PHE A 165 0.19 -7.27 -17.32
N PRO A 166 1.37 -7.71 -17.82
CA PRO A 166 2.65 -7.53 -17.13
C PRO A 166 3.11 -6.07 -16.91
N ASP A 167 2.49 -5.11 -17.61
CA ASP A 167 2.71 -3.68 -17.41
C ASP A 167 1.92 -3.11 -16.22
N LEU A 168 0.87 -3.81 -15.77
CA LEU A 168 -0.06 -3.36 -14.74
C LEU A 168 0.67 -2.98 -13.44
N PRO A 169 1.57 -3.80 -12.86
CA PRO A 169 2.28 -3.43 -11.64
C PRO A 169 3.05 -2.12 -11.78
N LYS A 170 3.72 -1.91 -12.91
CA LYS A 170 4.57 -0.73 -13.13
C LYS A 170 3.74 0.54 -13.21
N LEU A 171 2.62 0.50 -13.92
CA LEU A 171 1.68 1.62 -14.01
C LEU A 171 1.02 1.91 -12.66
N VAL A 172 0.54 0.86 -11.97
CA VAL A 172 -0.12 1.01 -10.68
C VAL A 172 0.82 1.62 -9.66
N MET A 173 2.08 1.18 -9.58
CA MET A 173 3.03 1.72 -8.61
C MET A 173 3.33 3.21 -8.84
N VAL A 174 3.49 3.63 -10.11
CA VAL A 174 3.67 5.05 -10.46
C VAL A 174 2.46 5.88 -10.04
N LEU A 175 1.25 5.42 -10.38
CA LEU A 175 0.01 6.15 -10.10
C LEU A 175 -0.36 6.13 -8.61
N LYS A 176 -0.07 5.05 -7.89
CA LYS A 176 -0.20 4.99 -6.43
C LYS A 176 0.73 5.99 -5.77
N GLN A 177 1.99 6.07 -6.19
CA GLN A 177 2.92 7.05 -5.65
C GLN A 177 2.47 8.48 -5.97
N PHE A 178 2.00 8.73 -7.20
CA PHE A 178 1.41 10.00 -7.60
C PHE A 178 0.26 10.43 -6.68
N LEU A 179 -0.68 9.53 -6.37
CA LEU A 179 -1.78 9.84 -5.45
C LEU A 179 -1.28 10.03 -4.01
N ALA A 180 -0.33 9.21 -3.56
CA ALA A 180 0.20 9.28 -2.21
C ALA A 180 0.92 10.59 -1.92
N MET A 181 1.76 11.08 -2.84
CA MET A 181 2.47 12.36 -2.66
C MET A 181 1.54 13.58 -2.67
N HIS A 182 0.33 13.46 -3.21
CA HIS A 182 -0.71 14.49 -3.17
C HIS A 182 -1.71 14.29 -2.01
N GLY A 183 -1.51 13.28 -1.15
CA GLY A 183 -2.41 12.97 -0.03
C GLY A 183 -3.80 12.49 -0.46
N LEU A 184 -3.91 11.86 -1.64
CA LEU A 184 -5.19 11.45 -2.26
C LEU A 184 -5.31 9.93 -2.42
N ASN A 185 -4.57 9.19 -1.60
CA ASN A 185 -4.61 7.74 -1.51
C ASN A 185 -5.48 7.22 -0.33
N ASP A 186 -6.13 8.12 0.43
CA ASP A 186 -7.00 7.78 1.56
C ASP A 186 -8.46 8.20 1.25
N VAL A 187 -9.35 7.23 1.13
CA VAL A 187 -10.76 7.48 0.83
C VAL A 187 -11.50 8.11 2.01
N TYR A 188 -11.20 7.68 3.24
CA TYR A 188 -11.92 8.15 4.43
C TYR A 188 -11.54 9.58 4.77
N ARG A 189 -10.23 9.91 4.77
CA ARG A 189 -9.74 11.22 5.19
C ARG A 189 -9.81 12.28 4.09
N SER A 190 -9.42 11.94 2.87
CA SER A 190 -9.28 12.92 1.78
C SER A 190 -10.34 12.78 0.68
N GLY A 191 -11.16 11.72 0.72
CA GLY A 191 -12.05 11.38 -0.41
C GLY A 191 -11.29 11.04 -1.68
N GLY A 192 -10.03 10.63 -1.55
CA GLY A 192 -9.15 10.27 -2.65
C GLY A 192 -9.57 8.97 -3.33
N ILE A 193 -8.67 8.38 -4.11
CA ILE A 193 -8.92 7.09 -4.76
C ILE A 193 -8.17 6.00 -3.99
N SER A 194 -8.88 4.94 -3.61
CA SER A 194 -8.28 3.80 -2.91
C SER A 194 -7.23 3.09 -3.76
N SER A 195 -6.30 2.37 -3.11
CA SER A 195 -5.35 1.48 -3.79
C SER A 195 -6.04 0.48 -4.71
N TYR A 196 -7.20 -0.06 -4.31
CA TYR A 196 -7.97 -0.97 -5.15
C TYR A 196 -8.63 -0.24 -6.33
N GLY A 197 -9.22 0.93 -6.10
CA GLY A 197 -9.81 1.78 -7.13
C GLY A 197 -8.82 2.14 -8.24
N ILE A 198 -7.63 2.67 -7.90
CA ILE A 198 -6.63 3.03 -8.91
C ILE A 198 -6.11 1.80 -9.67
N THR A 199 -6.04 0.64 -9.02
CA THR A 199 -5.68 -0.63 -9.67
C THR A 199 -6.74 -1.03 -10.71
N LEU A 200 -8.02 -0.95 -10.35
CA LEU A 200 -9.14 -1.22 -11.29
C LEU A 200 -9.19 -0.21 -12.44
N MET A 201 -8.88 1.07 -12.19
CA MET A 201 -8.72 2.06 -13.27
C MET A 201 -7.61 1.65 -14.25
N CYS A 202 -6.46 1.21 -13.73
CA CYS A 202 -5.36 0.75 -14.59
C CYS A 202 -5.76 -0.48 -15.43
N ILE A 203 -6.43 -1.45 -14.82
CA ILE A 203 -6.92 -2.65 -15.52
C ILE A 203 -7.92 -2.26 -16.62
N GLY A 204 -8.93 -1.45 -16.29
CA GLY A 204 -9.93 -1.01 -17.25
C GLY A 204 -9.29 -0.27 -18.43
N PHE A 205 -8.34 0.62 -18.15
CA PHE A 205 -7.56 1.26 -19.20
C PHE A 205 -6.79 0.26 -20.08
N LEU A 206 -6.11 -0.73 -19.50
CA LEU A 206 -5.33 -1.71 -20.26
C LEU A 206 -6.23 -2.62 -21.12
N GLN A 207 -7.40 -3.01 -20.61
CA GLN A 207 -8.42 -3.73 -21.39
C GLN A 207 -8.91 -2.88 -22.58
N HIS A 208 -9.21 -1.60 -22.34
CA HIS A 208 -9.58 -0.65 -23.40
C HIS A 208 -8.47 -0.50 -24.45
N GLN A 209 -7.20 -0.40 -24.05
CA GLN A 209 -6.08 -0.33 -25.00
C GLN A 209 -5.91 -1.62 -25.83
N SER A 210 -6.21 -2.77 -25.24
CA SER A 210 -6.04 -4.08 -25.89
C SER A 210 -7.07 -4.30 -27.00
N GLN A 211 -8.30 -3.80 -26.83
CA GLN A 211 -9.34 -3.78 -27.87
C GLN A 211 -8.93 -2.98 -29.12
N ASN A 212 -8.16 -1.91 -28.93
CA ASN A 212 -7.74 -1.02 -30.01
C ASN A 212 -6.55 -1.56 -30.84
N ASN A 213 -6.06 -2.78 -30.55
CA ASN A 213 -4.97 -3.47 -31.28
C ASN A 213 -3.72 -2.62 -31.55
N LEU A 214 -3.40 -1.70 -30.63
CA LEU A 214 -2.28 -0.78 -30.81
C LEU A 214 -0.95 -1.51 -30.61
N LYS A 215 -0.12 -1.52 -31.65
CA LYS A 215 1.24 -2.05 -31.58
C LYS A 215 2.14 -1.04 -30.88
N TYR A 216 2.60 -1.39 -29.68
CA TYR A 216 3.59 -0.60 -28.95
C TYR A 216 4.98 -1.19 -29.19
N ASN A 217 5.99 -0.33 -29.38
CA ASN A 217 7.36 -0.77 -29.33
C ASN A 217 7.71 -1.08 -27.86
N ASN A 218 8.33 -2.22 -27.60
CA ASN A 218 8.70 -2.61 -26.23
C ASN A 218 9.55 -1.54 -25.54
N ASN A 219 10.42 -0.84 -26.29
CA ASN A 219 11.36 0.15 -25.75
C ASN A 219 10.71 1.49 -25.33
N ASN A 220 9.42 1.70 -25.57
CA ASN A 220 8.71 2.92 -25.17
C ASN A 220 7.29 2.64 -24.62
N ARG A 221 6.96 1.36 -24.44
CA ARG A 221 5.61 0.89 -24.10
C ARG A 221 5.04 1.52 -22.83
N LEU A 222 5.74 1.39 -21.71
CA LEU A 222 5.35 2.00 -20.43
C LEU A 222 5.19 3.53 -20.49
N GLY A 223 6.08 4.22 -21.20
CA GLY A 223 5.99 5.67 -21.38
C GLY A 223 4.71 6.07 -22.12
N ILE A 224 4.36 5.34 -23.19
CA ILE A 224 3.12 5.56 -23.92
C ILE A 224 1.89 5.21 -23.07
N LEU A 225 1.92 4.08 -22.36
CA LEU A 225 0.80 3.64 -21.54
C LEU A 225 0.50 4.63 -20.41
N LEU A 226 1.52 5.14 -19.71
CA LEU A 226 1.33 6.16 -18.68
C LEU A 226 0.76 7.45 -19.26
N LEU A 227 1.32 7.96 -20.37
CA LEU A 227 0.84 9.18 -21.01
C LEU A 227 -0.63 9.03 -21.44
N LYS A 228 -0.98 7.91 -22.06
CA LYS A 228 -2.34 7.62 -22.50
C LYS A 228 -3.31 7.39 -21.35
N PHE A 229 -2.88 6.79 -20.24
CA PHE A 229 -3.71 6.64 -19.05
C PHE A 229 -4.13 8.01 -18.52
N LEU A 230 -3.16 8.91 -18.37
CA LEU A 230 -3.37 10.26 -17.87
C LEU A 230 -4.27 11.07 -18.81
N GLU A 231 -4.08 10.94 -20.13
CA GLU A 231 -4.96 11.56 -21.12
C GLU A 231 -6.38 10.99 -21.06
N TYR A 232 -6.50 9.66 -20.97
CA TYR A 232 -7.77 8.96 -21.04
C TYR A 232 -8.67 9.37 -19.87
N TYR A 233 -8.22 9.18 -18.63
CA TYR A 233 -9.02 9.54 -17.46
C TYR A 233 -9.01 11.05 -17.15
N GLY A 234 -8.00 11.80 -17.60
CA GLY A 234 -7.98 13.25 -17.41
C GLY A 234 -8.86 14.02 -18.39
N ARG A 235 -9.07 13.51 -19.63
CA ARG A 235 -9.69 14.30 -20.72
C ARG A 235 -10.75 13.57 -21.55
N LYS A 236 -10.62 12.25 -21.74
CA LYS A 236 -11.43 11.51 -22.74
C LYS A 236 -12.55 10.67 -22.14
N PHE A 237 -12.38 10.18 -20.92
CA PHE A 237 -13.36 9.31 -20.28
C PHE A 237 -14.59 10.10 -19.83
N ASP A 238 -15.76 9.73 -20.35
CA ASP A 238 -17.03 10.35 -19.96
C ASP A 238 -17.58 9.69 -18.69
N PHE A 239 -17.19 10.25 -17.54
CA PHE A 239 -17.63 9.82 -16.22
C PHE A 239 -19.14 9.99 -15.96
N ASN A 240 -19.83 10.81 -16.75
CA ASN A 240 -21.28 10.96 -16.62
C ASN A 240 -22.01 9.78 -17.27
N LYS A 241 -21.45 9.23 -18.36
CA LYS A 241 -22.06 8.16 -19.14
C LYS A 241 -21.57 6.76 -18.74
N TYR A 242 -20.29 6.61 -18.45
CA TYR A 242 -19.64 5.32 -18.22
C TYR A 242 -19.15 5.16 -16.79
N ALA A 243 -19.13 3.91 -16.34
CA ALA A 243 -18.40 3.49 -15.16
C ALA A 243 -17.29 2.53 -15.57
N ILE A 244 -16.25 2.46 -14.74
CA ILE A 244 -15.13 1.55 -14.97
C ILE A 244 -15.59 0.15 -14.55
N SER A 245 -15.38 -0.83 -15.42
CA SER A 245 -15.69 -2.23 -15.15
C SER A 245 -14.65 -3.11 -15.79
N VAL A 246 -14.16 -4.09 -15.03
CA VAL A 246 -13.09 -5.00 -15.44
C VAL A 246 -13.58 -6.43 -15.69
N THR A 247 -14.88 -6.67 -15.53
CA THR A 247 -15.50 -7.99 -15.75
C THR A 247 -15.65 -8.32 -17.24
N GLY A 248 -15.78 -7.30 -18.08
CA GLY A 248 -15.79 -7.40 -19.53
C GLY A 248 -14.43 -7.11 -20.17
N LYS A 249 -14.35 -7.15 -21.51
CA LYS A 249 -13.12 -6.88 -22.26
C LYS A 249 -12.92 -5.41 -22.66
N GLY A 250 -13.85 -4.52 -22.31
CA GLY A 250 -13.88 -3.12 -22.75
C GLY A 250 -13.31 -2.11 -21.74
N GLY A 251 -13.13 -2.52 -20.48
CA GLY A 251 -12.64 -1.64 -19.41
C GLY A 251 -13.65 -0.63 -18.86
N CYS A 252 -14.85 -0.59 -19.42
CA CYS A 252 -15.96 0.25 -18.97
C CYS A 252 -17.30 -0.30 -19.45
N GLU A 253 -18.36 0.04 -18.73
CA GLU A 253 -19.76 -0.24 -19.09
C GLU A 253 -20.58 1.03 -18.91
N THR A 254 -21.74 1.13 -19.56
CA THR A 254 -22.62 2.30 -19.35
C THR A 254 -23.21 2.25 -17.94
N LYS A 255 -23.37 3.43 -17.31
CA LYS A 255 -24.04 3.52 -16.01
C LYS A 255 -25.48 2.99 -16.04
N GLU A 256 -26.13 3.09 -17.21
CA GLU A 256 -27.46 2.53 -17.44
C GLU A 256 -27.47 1.00 -17.32
N GLN A 257 -26.54 0.30 -17.96
CA GLN A 257 -26.42 -1.16 -17.87
C GLN A 257 -26.15 -1.60 -16.41
N LEU A 258 -25.28 -0.87 -15.72
CA LEU A 258 -24.90 -1.17 -14.33
C LEU A 258 -25.99 -0.82 -13.32
N ARG A 259 -26.95 0.06 -13.65
CA ARG A 259 -28.05 0.43 -12.75
C ARG A 259 -28.83 -0.78 -12.25
N SER A 260 -29.04 -1.78 -13.12
CA SER A 260 -29.70 -3.04 -12.76
C SER A 260 -28.95 -3.85 -11.70
N THR A 261 -27.62 -3.71 -11.66
CA THR A 261 -26.71 -4.51 -10.82
C THR A 261 -26.28 -3.77 -9.55
N MET A 262 -26.08 -2.45 -9.63
CA MET A 262 -25.59 -1.60 -8.52
C MET A 262 -26.69 -1.08 -7.59
N GLY A 263 -27.97 -1.27 -7.92
CA GLY A 263 -29.10 -0.82 -7.12
C GLY A 263 -29.38 0.69 -7.21
N ASN A 264 -30.51 1.13 -6.65
CA ASN A 264 -31.12 2.43 -6.96
C ASN A 264 -30.31 3.68 -6.55
N TYR A 265 -29.30 3.56 -5.67
CA TYR A 265 -28.61 4.70 -5.07
C TYR A 265 -27.08 4.75 -5.28
N ASN A 266 -26.46 3.73 -5.89
CA ASN A 266 -24.99 3.64 -5.98
C ASN A 266 -24.38 4.14 -7.31
N TRP A 267 -25.17 4.57 -8.30
CA TRP A 267 -24.69 4.88 -9.66
C TRP A 267 -24.47 6.38 -9.93
N GLN A 268 -24.75 7.25 -8.96
CA GLN A 268 -24.69 8.71 -9.12
C GLN A 268 -23.33 9.33 -8.79
N SER A 269 -22.38 8.52 -8.32
CA SER A 269 -21.00 8.95 -8.04
C SER A 269 -20.36 9.54 -9.30
N PHE A 270 -19.58 10.62 -9.16
CA PHE A 270 -18.79 11.13 -10.29
C PHE A 270 -17.87 10.04 -10.83
N LEU A 271 -17.08 9.42 -9.95
CA LEU A 271 -16.30 8.24 -10.25
C LEU A 271 -17.09 7.00 -9.82
N SER A 272 -17.52 6.20 -10.80
CA SER A 272 -18.11 4.87 -10.54
C SER A 272 -17.19 3.77 -11.05
N ILE A 273 -16.92 2.80 -10.18
CA ILE A 273 -16.06 1.64 -10.47
C ILE A 273 -16.78 0.40 -9.94
N GLN A 274 -17.16 -0.50 -10.85
CA GLN A 274 -17.77 -1.77 -10.49
C GLN A 274 -16.76 -2.66 -9.76
N ASP A 275 -17.11 -3.10 -8.56
CA ASP A 275 -16.38 -4.14 -7.86
C ASP A 275 -16.61 -5.50 -8.57
N PRO A 276 -15.57 -6.14 -9.14
CA PRO A 276 -15.71 -7.42 -9.82
C PRO A 276 -16.02 -8.59 -8.87
N ILE A 277 -15.73 -8.45 -7.56
CA ILE A 277 -16.04 -9.48 -6.56
C ILE A 277 -17.44 -9.28 -5.99
N THR A 278 -17.85 -8.02 -5.81
CA THR A 278 -19.16 -7.64 -5.26
C THR A 278 -19.88 -6.68 -6.20
N PRO A 279 -20.51 -7.16 -7.30
CA PRO A 279 -21.02 -6.29 -8.38
C PRO A 279 -22.02 -5.19 -7.98
N SER A 280 -22.66 -5.31 -6.81
CA SER A 280 -23.56 -4.30 -6.24
C SER A 280 -22.84 -3.13 -5.56
N ASN A 281 -21.53 -3.26 -5.34
CA ASN A 281 -20.68 -2.29 -4.66
C ASN A 281 -19.99 -1.37 -5.70
N ASP A 282 -20.13 -0.05 -5.51
CA ASP A 282 -19.37 0.95 -6.26
C ASP A 282 -18.15 1.37 -5.44
N ILE A 283 -16.96 0.95 -5.90
CA ILE A 283 -15.67 1.28 -5.25
C ILE A 283 -15.39 2.79 -5.30
N GLY A 284 -15.89 3.47 -6.33
CA GLY A 284 -15.69 4.91 -6.53
C GLY A 284 -16.62 5.79 -5.68
N ARG A 285 -17.66 5.24 -5.05
CA ARG A 285 -18.72 5.98 -4.36
C ARG A 285 -18.23 6.96 -3.31
N SER A 286 -17.21 6.59 -2.56
CA SER A 286 -16.64 7.44 -1.49
C SER A 286 -15.49 8.33 -1.96
N SER A 287 -15.14 8.29 -3.25
CA SER A 287 -14.06 9.09 -3.83
C SER A 287 -14.55 10.50 -4.21
N TYR A 288 -15.04 11.28 -3.23
CA TYR A 288 -15.64 12.60 -3.49
C TYR A 288 -14.64 13.63 -4.06
N ALA A 289 -13.34 13.43 -3.89
CA ALA A 289 -12.28 14.26 -4.49
C ALA A 289 -11.86 13.78 -5.89
N ALA A 290 -12.52 12.77 -6.48
CA ALA A 290 -12.12 12.17 -7.75
C ALA A 290 -12.06 13.18 -8.91
N LEU A 291 -12.94 14.19 -8.96
CA LEU A 291 -12.86 15.25 -9.97
C LEU A 291 -11.52 16.01 -9.89
N GLY A 292 -11.05 16.29 -8.68
CA GLY A 292 -9.74 16.89 -8.45
C GLY A 292 -8.62 15.97 -8.95
N VAL A 293 -8.72 14.66 -8.68
CA VAL A 293 -7.78 13.65 -9.19
C VAL A 293 -7.70 13.65 -10.71
N MET A 294 -8.84 13.66 -11.42
CA MET A 294 -8.83 13.69 -12.89
C MET A 294 -8.21 14.97 -13.45
N LYS A 295 -8.44 16.14 -12.81
CA LYS A 295 -7.76 17.40 -13.17
C LYS A 295 -6.24 17.32 -12.97
N MET A 296 -5.77 16.62 -11.93
CA MET A 296 -4.33 16.39 -11.74
C MET A 296 -3.77 15.41 -12.76
N PHE A 297 -4.52 14.39 -13.18
CA PHE A 297 -4.12 13.54 -14.30
C PHE A 297 -4.02 14.34 -15.60
N GLU A 298 -4.96 15.23 -15.89
CA GLU A 298 -4.87 16.14 -17.03
C GLU A 298 -3.62 17.03 -16.94
N ALA A 299 -3.35 17.64 -15.78
CA ALA A 299 -2.17 18.48 -15.60
C ALA A 299 -0.86 17.69 -15.76
N ALA A 300 -0.80 16.46 -15.23
CA ALA A 300 0.32 15.55 -15.41
C ALA A 300 0.51 15.16 -16.88
N PHE A 301 -0.57 14.86 -17.60
CA PHE A 301 -0.55 14.60 -19.03
C PHE A 301 0.01 15.81 -19.81
N GLN A 302 -0.42 17.04 -19.49
CA GLN A 302 0.08 18.24 -20.16
C GLN A 302 1.58 18.45 -19.90
N LYS A 303 2.05 18.24 -18.67
CA LYS A 303 3.48 18.33 -18.32
C LYS A 303 4.30 17.30 -19.11
N LEU A 304 3.89 16.03 -19.09
CA LEU A 304 4.60 14.97 -19.80
C LEU A 304 4.55 15.14 -21.32
N SER A 305 3.40 15.52 -21.88
CA SER A 305 3.27 15.77 -23.33
C SER A 305 4.27 16.82 -23.82
N ARG A 306 4.40 17.93 -23.09
CA ARG A 306 5.39 18.98 -23.43
C ARG A 306 6.82 18.45 -23.43
N LEU A 307 7.17 17.57 -22.50
CA LEU A 307 8.51 16.95 -22.45
C LEU A 307 8.70 15.91 -23.56
N VAL A 308 7.63 15.20 -23.92
CA VAL A 308 7.64 14.20 -24.99
C VAL A 308 7.81 14.83 -26.37
N ASP A 309 7.25 16.03 -26.58
CA ASP A 309 7.35 16.79 -27.83
C ASP A 309 8.68 17.57 -27.96
N LEU A 310 9.54 17.57 -26.94
CA LEU A 310 10.85 18.20 -27.04
C LEU A 310 11.75 17.46 -28.02
N ASP A 311 12.63 18.23 -28.67
CA ASP A 311 13.79 17.65 -29.36
C ASP A 311 14.58 16.76 -28.37
N PRO A 312 14.84 15.48 -28.70
CA PRO A 312 15.58 14.57 -27.82
C PRO A 312 16.92 15.09 -27.30
N THR A 313 17.58 15.99 -28.04
CA THR A 313 18.84 16.62 -27.63
C THR A 313 18.68 17.65 -26.50
N ARG A 314 17.45 18.11 -26.26
CA ARG A 314 17.12 19.13 -25.24
C ARG A 314 16.63 18.54 -23.92
N ILE A 315 16.48 17.23 -23.83
CA ILE A 315 16.04 16.55 -22.60
C ILE A 315 17.24 16.41 -21.68
N THR A 316 17.32 17.21 -20.62
CA THR A 316 18.52 17.30 -19.76
C THR A 316 18.41 16.58 -18.43
N GLY A 317 17.28 15.92 -18.15
CA GLY A 317 17.07 15.22 -16.88
C GLY A 317 15.84 14.33 -16.87
N PRO A 318 15.52 13.75 -15.71
CA PRO A 318 14.47 12.75 -15.59
C PRO A 318 13.10 13.30 -15.95
N ILE A 319 12.34 12.56 -16.76
CA ILE A 319 11.02 12.97 -17.23
C ILE A 319 9.96 12.66 -16.17
N LEU A 320 10.05 11.50 -15.53
CA LEU A 320 9.11 11.03 -14.51
C LEU A 320 9.08 11.93 -13.27
N ASP A 321 10.18 12.65 -13.01
CA ASP A 321 10.32 13.63 -11.92
C ASP A 321 9.37 14.83 -12.04
N SER A 322 8.82 15.07 -13.24
CA SER A 322 7.81 16.12 -13.43
C SER A 322 6.46 15.81 -12.78
N ILE A 323 6.22 14.55 -12.41
CA ILE A 323 4.95 14.07 -11.85
C ILE A 323 5.10 13.18 -10.61
N VAL A 324 6.25 12.53 -10.39
CA VAL A 324 6.48 11.63 -9.25
C VAL A 324 7.66 12.11 -8.42
N GLU A 325 7.49 12.05 -7.10
CA GLU A 325 8.53 12.26 -6.11
C GLU A 325 8.48 11.12 -5.07
N VAL A 326 9.64 10.70 -4.55
CA VAL A 326 9.73 9.80 -3.40
C VAL A 326 10.16 10.62 -2.19
N PRO A 327 9.29 10.78 -1.17
CA PRO A 327 9.64 11.54 0.02
C PRO A 327 10.87 10.96 0.74
N GLN A 328 11.71 11.83 1.30
CA GLN A 328 12.90 11.43 2.05
C GLN A 328 12.58 10.46 3.20
N GLN A 329 11.40 10.57 3.80
CA GLN A 329 10.92 9.63 4.83
C GLN A 329 10.87 8.18 4.32
N VAL A 330 10.49 7.96 3.05
CA VAL A 330 10.47 6.62 2.44
C VAL A 330 11.88 6.06 2.37
N ILE A 331 12.84 6.86 1.93
CA ILE A 331 14.25 6.47 1.82
C ILE A 331 14.79 6.12 3.21
N ASN A 332 14.59 7.01 4.18
CA ASN A 332 15.05 6.83 5.56
C ASN A 332 14.48 5.54 6.18
N TYR A 333 13.19 5.27 5.98
CA TYR A 333 12.56 4.05 6.47
C TYR A 333 13.16 2.80 5.82
N ARG A 334 13.37 2.81 4.50
CA ARG A 334 13.97 1.68 3.77
C ARG A 334 15.40 1.40 4.25
N ASP A 335 16.20 2.44 4.43
CA ASP A 335 17.57 2.33 4.95
C ASP A 335 17.58 1.78 6.37
N TRP A 336 16.67 2.26 7.22
CA TRP A 336 16.48 1.75 8.58
C TRP A 336 16.06 0.28 8.59
N VAL A 337 15.10 -0.12 7.74
CA VAL A 337 14.68 -1.52 7.62
C VAL A 337 15.86 -2.39 7.18
N HIS A 338 16.58 -1.96 6.15
CA HIS A 338 17.74 -2.70 5.65
C HIS A 338 18.81 -2.87 6.73
N TYR A 339 19.16 -1.79 7.45
CA TYR A 339 20.21 -1.83 8.47
C TYR A 339 19.83 -2.74 9.66
N ASN A 340 18.62 -2.58 10.20
CA ASN A 340 18.20 -3.26 11.43
C ASN A 340 17.72 -4.69 11.20
N PHE A 341 17.15 -4.98 10.03
CA PHE A 341 16.50 -6.27 9.75
C PHE A 341 17.17 -7.09 8.64
N ARG A 342 18.36 -6.72 8.14
CA ARG A 342 19.13 -7.54 7.17
C ARG A 342 19.33 -9.00 7.58
N HIS A 343 19.31 -9.28 8.88
CA HIS A 343 19.45 -10.63 9.41
C HIS A 343 18.29 -11.54 8.99
N LEU A 344 17.10 -11.00 8.70
CA LEU A 344 15.92 -11.75 8.22
C LEU A 344 16.16 -12.44 6.88
N VAL A 345 17.05 -11.90 6.04
CA VAL A 345 17.42 -12.48 4.73
C VAL A 345 18.60 -13.46 4.86
N SER A 346 19.40 -13.34 5.93
CA SER A 346 20.71 -13.99 6.04
C SER A 346 20.66 -15.45 6.50
N SER A 347 19.48 -16.02 6.72
CA SER A 347 19.29 -17.44 7.04
C SER A 347 18.72 -18.24 5.87
N GLY A 348 19.59 -18.57 4.89
CA GLY A 348 19.48 -19.84 4.16
C GLY A 348 18.65 -19.92 2.87
N SER A 349 18.50 -18.85 2.08
CA SER A 349 17.96 -18.97 0.72
C SER A 349 18.67 -18.04 -0.26
N SER A 350 19.38 -18.66 -1.20
CA SER A 350 20.07 -18.08 -2.35
C SER A 350 19.14 -17.22 -3.22
N SER A 351 19.61 -16.01 -3.55
CA SER A 351 19.43 -15.28 -4.82
C SER A 351 18.27 -15.70 -5.74
N GLY A 352 17.03 -15.50 -5.28
CA GLY A 352 15.83 -15.54 -6.10
C GLY A 352 14.96 -14.30 -5.82
N PRO A 353 14.01 -13.97 -6.71
CA PRO A 353 13.01 -12.95 -6.40
C PRO A 353 12.30 -13.30 -5.08
N PRO A 354 11.83 -12.30 -4.30
CA PRO A 354 11.16 -12.56 -3.04
C PRO A 354 9.98 -13.53 -3.25
N PRO A 355 9.75 -14.47 -2.33
CA PRO A 355 8.65 -15.42 -2.44
C PRO A 355 7.30 -14.67 -2.43
N SER A 356 6.29 -15.27 -3.06
CA SER A 356 4.91 -14.80 -3.00
C SER A 356 4.48 -14.64 -1.53
N PRO A 357 3.63 -13.65 -1.19
CA PRO A 357 3.04 -13.55 0.15
C PRO A 357 2.39 -14.88 0.54
N PRO A 358 2.51 -15.29 1.82
CA PRO A 358 2.15 -16.64 2.24
C PRO A 358 0.68 -16.97 1.93
N SER A 359 0.46 -18.08 1.24
CA SER A 359 -0.86 -18.71 1.10
C SER A 359 -1.23 -19.45 2.40
N PRO A 360 -2.53 -19.64 2.72
CA PRO A 360 -2.94 -20.26 3.97
C PRO A 360 -2.37 -21.66 4.14
N GLY A 361 -1.78 -21.93 5.31
CA GLY A 361 -1.55 -23.30 5.80
C GLY A 361 -0.19 -23.96 5.53
N LYS A 362 0.81 -23.27 4.99
CA LYS A 362 2.19 -23.80 4.90
C LYS A 362 3.23 -22.77 5.33
N ILE A 363 3.45 -22.65 6.64
CA ILE A 363 4.69 -22.06 7.18
C ILE A 363 5.64 -23.19 7.57
N LEU A 364 6.90 -23.03 7.13
CA LEU A 364 8.02 -23.92 7.37
C LEU A 364 8.11 -24.31 8.86
N LYS A 365 8.02 -25.62 9.14
CA LYS A 365 8.50 -26.18 10.40
C LYS A 365 10.01 -25.97 10.49
N ARG A 366 10.46 -24.91 11.15
CA ARG A 366 11.85 -24.80 11.56
C ARG A 366 12.10 -25.87 12.63
N ARG A 367 12.99 -26.83 12.34
CA ARG A 367 13.45 -27.85 13.30
C ARG A 367 13.90 -27.14 14.58
N ARG A 368 13.27 -27.45 15.72
CA ARG A 368 13.78 -27.09 17.03
C ARG A 368 15.11 -27.80 17.25
N SER A 369 16.22 -27.11 17.00
CA SER A 369 17.49 -27.47 17.63
C SER A 369 17.46 -26.92 19.05
N SER A 370 17.22 -27.83 19.99
CA SER A 370 17.44 -27.62 21.42
C SER A 370 18.89 -27.19 21.64
N GLN A 371 19.10 -25.96 22.09
CA GLN A 371 20.20 -25.62 22.99
C GLN A 371 19.70 -24.56 23.96
N TYR A 372 19.37 -25.06 25.15
CA TYR A 372 19.21 -24.33 26.40
C TYR A 372 20.46 -23.48 26.64
N ASN A 373 20.28 -22.20 26.98
CA ASN A 373 21.16 -21.49 27.90
C ASN A 373 20.33 -20.46 28.64
N ASP A 374 20.14 -20.74 29.93
CA ASP A 374 19.44 -19.90 30.89
C ASP A 374 20.13 -18.54 31.04
N SER A 375 19.35 -17.47 30.99
CA SER A 375 19.72 -16.17 31.54
C SER A 375 18.48 -15.64 32.25
N LYS A 376 18.49 -15.75 33.58
CA LYS A 376 17.41 -15.36 34.49
C LYS A 376 17.11 -13.86 34.44
N PRO A 377 15.87 -13.46 34.80
CA PRO A 377 15.42 -12.08 34.77
C PRO A 377 15.95 -11.26 35.95
N CYS A 378 16.18 -9.97 35.68
CA CYS A 378 16.61 -8.96 36.64
C CYS A 378 15.50 -8.73 37.70
N THR A 379 15.80 -9.05 38.96
CA THR A 379 14.97 -8.71 40.12
C THR A 379 15.62 -7.54 40.86
N THR A 380 14.83 -6.51 41.10
CA THR A 380 15.16 -5.34 41.92
C THR A 380 15.25 -5.73 43.38
N SER A 381 16.44 -5.63 43.98
CA SER A 381 16.64 -5.73 45.42
C SER A 381 16.55 -4.34 46.05
N THR A 382 15.50 -4.13 46.83
CA THR A 382 15.43 -3.16 47.93
C THR A 382 16.52 -3.49 48.96
N SER A 383 17.24 -2.47 49.43
CA SER A 383 18.06 -2.57 50.64
C SER A 383 17.61 -1.50 51.63
N GLU A 384 17.12 -1.99 52.77
CA GLU A 384 16.90 -1.25 54.00
C GLU A 384 18.26 -0.99 54.67
N GLY A 385 18.38 0.18 55.32
CA GLY A 385 19.47 0.52 56.22
C GLY A 385 18.97 1.58 57.21
N GLU A 386 18.87 1.19 58.48
CA GLU A 386 18.36 1.96 59.60
C GLU A 386 19.32 3.06 60.13
N SER A 387 18.68 4.17 60.54
CA SER A 387 18.90 5.03 61.73
C SER A 387 20.27 5.66 62.07
N THR A 388 20.26 6.98 62.31
CA THR A 388 20.34 7.57 63.67
C THR A 388 20.10 9.10 63.67
N ASP A 389 19.18 9.51 64.55
CA ASP A 389 18.99 10.75 65.32
C ASP A 389 19.49 12.14 64.86
N GLY A 390 18.60 13.14 64.98
CA GLY A 390 19.04 14.54 65.07
C GLY A 390 18.01 15.66 64.88
N ASN A 391 17.13 15.82 65.88
CA ASN A 391 16.71 17.13 66.44
C ASN A 391 15.55 17.96 65.83
N ALA A 392 14.78 18.48 66.78
CA ALA A 392 13.54 19.26 66.74
C ALA A 392 13.53 20.56 65.91
N ASN A 393 12.39 20.84 65.25
CA ASN A 393 11.48 21.94 65.63
C ASN A 393 10.32 22.11 64.62
N ALA A 394 9.09 22.00 65.11
CA ALA A 394 7.88 22.60 64.54
C ALA A 394 7.81 24.09 64.99
N PRO A 395 6.96 25.02 64.47
CA PRO A 395 5.55 24.76 64.15
C PRO A 395 4.90 25.52 62.96
N ASN A 396 3.71 25.04 62.59
CA ASN A 396 2.46 25.75 62.20
C ASN A 396 2.41 26.79 61.07
N MET A 397 1.43 26.59 60.16
CA MET A 397 0.32 27.49 59.75
C MET A 397 -0.06 27.20 58.28
N LEU A 398 -1.20 26.56 58.02
CA LEU A 398 -2.54 27.13 57.75
C LEU A 398 -2.74 27.60 56.29
N GLU A 399 -3.69 26.90 55.64
CA GLU A 399 -4.71 27.36 54.67
C GLU A 399 -4.33 28.28 53.49
N CYS A 400 -4.49 27.76 52.27
CA CYS A 400 -5.67 28.02 51.41
C CYS A 400 -5.75 27.00 50.27
#